data_AF-G4U1G7-F1
#
_entry.id   AF-G4U1G7-F1
#
_cell.length_a   1.000
_cell.length_b   1.000
_cell.length_c   1.000
_cell.angle_alpha   90.00
_cell.angle_beta   90.00
_cell.angle_gamma   90.00
#
_symmetry.space_group_name_H-M   'P 1'
#
loop_
_entity.id
_entity.type
_entity.pdbx_description
1 polymer ?
#
loop_
_entity_poly.entity_id
_entity_poly.type
_entity_poly.pdbx_seq_one_letter_code
_entity_poly.pdbx_strand_id
1 'polypeptide(L)'
;MKVTVGFALIATLISGASAVSEWGQCAGIGYGDKPCDSGLVCIYINDWYSQCQKGTSTQQSTSTRQPTSTQQPTSSNNPTSTSTGSTSSATSLAGRMKAKGRLYFGTCIDSYNLNNNQLTSIAKAQFNQFTPENSMKWDAIESSQNNFNFNNANQVVNFAQSMGALMRGHTFGKLHVSRLRQAH
;
A
#
# COMPACT_ATOMS: atom_id res chain seq x y z
N MET A 1 37.58 45.39 48.65
CA MET A 1 37.44 44.01 48.14
C MET A 1 36.00 43.87 47.66
N LYS A 2 35.77 43.80 46.34
CA LYS A 2 34.43 43.61 45.74
C LYS A 2 34.33 42.14 45.33
N VAL A 3 33.50 41.36 46.00
CA VAL A 3 33.24 39.96 45.67
C VAL A 3 31.98 39.91 44.82
N THR A 4 32.14 39.66 43.53
CA THR A 4 31.03 39.48 42.59
C THR A 4 30.63 38.01 42.62
N VAL A 5 29.42 37.70 43.11
CA VAL A 5 28.86 36.34 43.11
C VAL A 5 28.14 36.12 41.78
N GLY A 6 28.72 35.27 40.92
CA GLY A 6 28.11 34.86 39.66
C GLY A 6 27.16 33.68 39.86
N PHE A 7 25.86 33.89 39.67
CA PHE A 7 24.87 32.82 39.56
C PHE A 7 24.94 32.20 38.16
N ALA A 8 25.42 30.96 38.06
CA ALA A 8 25.36 30.17 36.84
C ALA A 8 23.97 29.52 36.72
N LEU A 9 23.12 30.06 35.84
CA LEU A 9 21.89 29.39 35.40
C LEU A 9 22.27 28.30 34.39
N ILE A 10 22.25 27.05 34.83
CA ILE A 10 22.33 25.88 33.94
C ILE A 10 20.97 25.74 33.25
N ALA A 11 20.88 26.20 32.01
CA ALA A 11 19.74 25.92 31.14
C ALA A 11 19.80 24.46 30.69
N THR A 12 19.00 23.59 31.31
CA THR A 12 18.77 22.23 30.81
C THR A 12 18.02 22.30 29.49
N LEU A 13 18.71 22.02 28.38
CA LEU A 13 18.10 21.78 27.07
C LEU A 13 17.30 20.48 27.15
N ILE A 14 16.00 20.59 27.42
CA ILE A 14 15.07 19.48 27.28
C ILE A 14 14.90 19.25 25.78
N SER A 15 15.55 18.21 25.25
CA SER A 15 15.23 17.70 23.91
C SER A 15 13.79 17.21 23.91
N GLY A 16 12.88 18.01 23.36
CA GLY A 16 11.51 17.58 23.09
C GLY A 16 11.55 16.44 22.08
N ALA A 17 11.37 15.20 22.55
CA ALA A 17 10.97 14.12 21.66
C ALA A 17 9.54 14.42 21.22
N SER A 18 9.38 14.97 20.00
CA SER A 18 8.07 15.23 19.42
C SER A 18 7.29 13.93 19.35
N ALA A 19 6.22 13.84 20.14
CA ALA A 19 5.32 12.71 20.10
C ALA A 19 4.52 12.72 18.80
N VAL A 20 4.25 11.53 18.28
CA VAL A 20 3.61 11.31 16.97
C VAL A 20 2.09 11.24 17.15
N SER A 21 1.37 12.07 16.39
CA SER A 21 -0.09 12.14 16.44
C SER A 21 -0.77 10.90 15.85
N GLU A 22 -2.09 10.79 16.06
CA GLU A 22 -2.92 9.70 15.53
C GLU A 22 -2.73 9.57 14.01
N TRP A 23 -2.46 8.34 13.55
CA TRP A 23 -2.10 7.98 12.17
C TRP A 23 -0.66 8.33 11.71
N GLY A 24 0.19 8.88 12.57
CA GLY A 24 1.60 9.10 12.26
C GLY A 24 2.48 7.85 12.42
N GLN A 25 3.62 7.81 11.72
CA GLN A 25 4.59 6.69 11.80
C GLN A 25 5.39 6.76 13.09
N CYS A 26 5.46 5.65 13.83
CA CYS A 26 6.15 5.56 15.11
C CYS A 26 7.32 4.57 15.11
N ALA A 27 7.39 3.65 14.16
CA ALA A 27 8.54 2.75 13.99
C ALA A 27 8.63 2.23 12.54
N GLY A 28 9.75 1.58 12.23
CA GLY A 28 10.05 0.98 10.92
C GLY A 28 11.55 0.97 10.62
N ILE A 29 12.00 0.06 9.76
CA ILE A 29 13.39 -0.03 9.32
C ILE A 29 13.84 1.32 8.73
N GLY A 30 14.89 1.90 9.32
CA GLY A 30 15.47 3.19 8.91
C GLY A 30 14.73 4.43 9.40
N TYR A 31 13.56 4.29 10.03
CA TYR A 31 12.77 5.41 10.57
C TYR A 31 13.12 5.73 12.04
N GLY A 32 13.53 4.70 12.80
CA GLY A 32 13.79 4.81 14.24
C GLY A 32 12.51 4.87 15.07
N ASP A 33 12.60 4.49 16.34
CA ASP A 33 11.44 4.44 17.23
C ASP A 33 11.10 5.85 17.75
N LYS A 34 9.83 6.25 17.62
CA LYS A 34 9.28 7.53 18.09
C LYS A 34 8.07 7.28 19.00
N PRO A 35 7.95 7.99 20.12
CA PRO A 35 6.80 7.85 21.00
C PRO A 35 5.53 8.42 20.35
N CYS A 36 4.39 7.78 20.58
CA CYS A 36 3.09 8.31 20.19
C CYS A 36 2.58 9.34 21.21
N ASP A 37 1.66 10.21 20.81
CA ASP A 37 0.96 11.14 21.72
C ASP A 37 0.21 10.39 22.83
N SER A 38 -0.07 11.09 23.94
CA SER A 38 -0.73 10.52 25.12
C SER A 38 -2.05 9.83 24.75
N GLY A 39 -2.17 8.55 25.10
CA GLY A 39 -3.34 7.71 24.80
C GLY A 39 -3.29 6.97 23.46
N LEU A 40 -2.19 7.09 22.71
CA LEU A 40 -1.95 6.34 21.48
C LEU A 40 -0.84 5.29 21.69
N VAL A 41 -0.97 4.19 20.96
CA VAL A 41 -0.02 3.07 20.97
C VAL A 41 0.54 2.90 19.57
N CYS A 42 1.84 2.62 19.47
CA CYS A 42 2.49 2.30 18.21
C CYS A 42 2.11 0.88 17.78
N ILE A 43 1.24 0.76 16.77
CA ILE A 43 0.76 -0.51 16.25
C ILE A 43 1.63 -0.92 15.05
N TYR A 44 2.21 -2.12 15.13
CA TYR A 44 2.99 -2.71 14.05
C TYR A 44 2.09 -3.06 12.86
N ILE A 45 2.49 -2.63 11.66
CA ILE A 45 1.80 -2.98 10.41
C ILE A 45 2.71 -3.84 9.53
N ASN A 46 3.96 -3.43 9.34
CA ASN A 46 5.00 -4.21 8.67
C ASN A 46 6.40 -3.72 9.06
N ASP A 47 7.43 -4.41 8.58
CA ASP A 47 8.84 -4.14 8.91
C ASP A 47 9.28 -2.70 8.60
N TRP A 48 8.66 -2.04 7.62
CA TRP A 48 9.01 -0.69 7.21
C TRP A 48 8.12 0.39 7.84
N TYR A 49 6.98 0.01 8.45
CA TYR A 49 5.97 0.96 8.89
C TYR A 49 5.14 0.46 10.08
N SER A 50 5.16 1.22 11.17
CA SER A 50 4.27 1.09 12.33
C SER A 50 3.62 2.44 12.62
N GLN A 51 2.38 2.45 13.12
CA GLN A 51 1.55 3.65 13.19
C GLN A 51 0.92 3.87 14.57
N CYS A 52 0.87 5.12 15.03
CA CYS A 52 0.18 5.51 16.26
C CYS A 52 -1.35 5.45 16.09
N GLN A 53 -2.00 4.58 16.86
CA GLN A 53 -3.45 4.42 16.88
C GLN A 53 -3.96 4.30 18.32
N LYS A 54 -5.25 4.52 18.55
CA LYS A 54 -5.87 4.36 19.87
C LYS A 54 -5.88 2.88 20.24
N GLY A 55 -5.01 2.48 21.15
CA GLY A 55 -4.89 1.09 21.59
C GLY A 55 -6.03 0.70 22.52
N THR A 56 -6.79 -0.34 22.16
CA THR A 56 -7.49 -1.17 23.14
C THR A 56 -6.45 -1.95 23.94
N SER A 57 -6.52 -1.85 25.27
CA SER A 57 -5.66 -2.59 26.19
C SER A 57 -5.70 -4.10 25.88
N THR A 58 -4.63 -4.64 25.30
CA THR A 58 -4.16 -6.00 25.59
C THR A 58 -2.65 -6.05 25.37
N GLN A 59 -1.96 -6.56 26.40
CA GLN A 59 -0.52 -6.47 26.58
C GLN A 59 0.31 -7.23 25.52
N GLN A 60 1.44 -6.61 25.23
CA GLN A 60 2.70 -7.14 24.69
C GLN A 60 3.02 -8.58 25.11
N SER A 61 3.43 -9.40 24.14
CA SER A 61 4.37 -10.49 24.40
C SER A 61 5.38 -10.60 23.27
N THR A 62 6.62 -10.64 23.70
CA THR A 62 7.90 -10.59 23.00
C THR A 62 8.23 -11.86 22.20
N SER A 63 8.98 -11.65 21.12
CA SER A 63 9.66 -12.58 20.22
C SER A 63 10.22 -13.89 20.82
N THR A 64 10.09 -14.98 20.06
CA THR A 64 11.24 -15.89 19.79
C THR A 64 11.02 -16.69 18.50
N ARG A 65 12.05 -16.71 17.65
CA ARG A 65 12.13 -17.45 16.38
C ARG A 65 12.86 -18.79 16.61
N GLN A 66 12.26 -19.93 16.29
CA GLN A 66 12.94 -21.09 15.66
C GLN A 66 11.94 -22.16 15.15
N PRO A 67 12.35 -23.03 14.20
CA PRO A 67 11.49 -23.83 13.33
C PRO A 67 11.18 -25.20 13.92
N THR A 68 9.99 -25.76 13.68
CA THR A 68 9.79 -27.21 13.64
C THR A 68 8.62 -27.61 12.73
N SER A 69 8.91 -28.62 11.91
CA SER A 69 8.06 -29.49 11.12
C SER A 69 6.79 -29.99 11.83
N THR A 70 5.68 -30.20 11.11
CA THR A 70 5.13 -31.52 10.71
C THR A 70 3.68 -31.43 10.19
N GLN A 71 3.52 -31.79 8.90
CA GLN A 71 2.44 -32.52 8.21
C GLN A 71 0.93 -32.23 8.41
N GLN A 72 0.30 -31.92 7.27
CA GLN A 72 -0.84 -32.59 6.60
C GLN A 72 -2.08 -33.01 7.41
N PRO A 73 -3.27 -32.71 6.85
CA PRO A 73 -4.19 -33.76 6.42
C PRO A 73 -4.49 -33.68 4.93
N THR A 74 -4.50 -34.87 4.30
CA THR A 74 -4.96 -35.14 2.95
C THR A 74 -6.43 -34.77 2.78
N SER A 75 -6.76 -34.09 1.68
CA SER A 75 -7.90 -34.46 0.84
C SER A 75 -7.69 -33.94 -0.57
N SER A 76 -7.49 -34.93 -1.45
CA SER A 76 -7.44 -34.83 -2.90
C SER A 76 -8.75 -34.25 -3.43
N ASN A 77 -8.64 -33.22 -4.27
CA ASN A 77 -9.33 -33.18 -5.55
C ASN A 77 -8.60 -32.19 -6.47
N ASN A 78 -7.83 -32.80 -7.36
CA ASN A 78 -7.14 -32.25 -8.51
C ASN A 78 -8.02 -31.27 -9.30
N PRO A 79 -7.70 -29.96 -9.41
CA PRO A 79 -8.22 -29.19 -10.52
C PRO A 79 -7.34 -29.56 -11.71
N THR A 80 -7.87 -30.41 -12.61
CA THR A 80 -7.45 -30.40 -14.00
C THR A 80 -7.79 -29.02 -14.55
N SER A 81 -6.87 -28.08 -14.34
CA SER A 81 -6.83 -26.81 -15.05
C SER A 81 -6.46 -27.14 -16.48
N THR A 82 -7.48 -27.43 -17.29
CA THR A 82 -7.38 -27.35 -18.75
C THR A 82 -6.99 -25.91 -19.06
N SER A 83 -5.68 -25.69 -19.20
CA SER A 83 -5.08 -24.44 -19.66
C SER A 83 -5.38 -24.29 -21.15
N THR A 84 -6.61 -23.96 -21.49
CA THR A 84 -6.98 -23.53 -22.84
C THR A 84 -6.60 -22.06 -22.98
N GLY A 85 -5.33 -21.81 -23.27
CA GLY A 85 -4.78 -20.47 -23.53
C GLY A 85 -3.36 -20.51 -24.07
N SER A 86 -2.97 -21.63 -24.68
CA SER A 86 -1.62 -21.91 -25.17
C SER A 86 -1.46 -21.48 -26.61
N THR A 87 -1.26 -20.17 -26.86
CA THR A 87 -0.45 -19.71 -28.01
C THR A 87 0.10 -18.28 -27.89
N SER A 88 -0.50 -17.39 -27.08
CA SER A 88 -0.09 -15.96 -27.07
C SER A 88 0.99 -15.58 -26.05
N SER A 89 1.26 -16.43 -25.04
CA SER A 89 2.11 -16.04 -23.90
C SER A 89 3.62 -16.07 -24.19
N ALA A 90 4.09 -16.67 -25.28
CA ALA A 90 5.51 -16.63 -25.65
C ALA A 90 5.84 -15.47 -26.61
N THR A 91 4.87 -15.04 -27.42
CA THR A 91 5.00 -13.97 -28.43
C THR A 91 4.52 -12.61 -27.93
N SER A 92 3.66 -12.56 -26.92
CA SER A 92 3.19 -11.29 -26.32
C SER A 92 4.31 -10.50 -25.67
N LEU A 93 4.14 -9.19 -25.59
CA LEU A 93 5.10 -8.31 -24.95
C LEU A 93 5.36 -8.70 -23.48
N ALA A 94 4.28 -8.94 -22.72
CA ALA A 94 4.36 -9.48 -21.36
C ALA A 94 5.06 -10.84 -21.29
N GLY A 95 4.81 -11.71 -22.26
CA GLY A 95 5.45 -13.02 -22.41
C GLY A 95 6.96 -12.92 -22.56
N ARG A 96 7.40 -12.09 -23.50
CA ARG A 96 8.82 -11.81 -23.76
C ARG A 96 9.52 -11.18 -22.55
N MET A 97 8.83 -10.31 -21.83
CA MET A 97 9.37 -9.68 -20.62
C MET A 97 9.50 -10.69 -19.46
N LYS A 98 8.52 -11.60 -19.31
CA LYS A 98 8.60 -12.73 -18.38
C LYS A 98 9.75 -13.68 -18.72
N ALA A 99 9.95 -13.99 -20.01
CA ALA A 99 11.08 -14.80 -20.47
C ALA A 99 12.45 -14.17 -20.17
N LYS A 100 12.50 -12.84 -19.97
CA LYS A 100 13.70 -12.10 -19.52
C LYS A 100 13.78 -11.94 -18.00
N GLY A 101 12.95 -12.64 -17.24
CA GLY A 101 12.95 -12.62 -15.77
C GLY A 101 12.24 -11.41 -15.14
N ARG A 102 11.41 -10.67 -15.89
CA ARG A 102 10.59 -9.58 -15.34
C ARG A 102 9.24 -10.12 -14.86
N LEU A 103 8.72 -9.56 -13.78
CA LEU A 103 7.46 -10.01 -13.19
C LEU A 103 6.24 -9.76 -14.12
N TYR A 104 6.20 -8.57 -14.73
CA TYR A 104 5.11 -8.15 -15.59
C TYR A 104 5.54 -7.12 -16.64
N PHE A 105 4.67 -6.95 -17.63
CA PHE A 105 4.63 -5.80 -18.51
C PHE A 105 3.18 -5.36 -18.64
N GLY A 106 2.90 -4.13 -18.19
CA GLY A 106 1.55 -3.64 -18.01
C GLY A 106 1.21 -2.40 -18.82
N THR A 107 -0.06 -2.02 -18.76
CA THR A 107 -0.61 -0.81 -19.38
C THR A 107 -1.62 -0.14 -18.45
N CYS A 108 -2.00 1.10 -18.76
CA CYS A 108 -3.18 1.72 -18.15
C CYS A 108 -4.47 1.27 -18.84
N ILE A 109 -5.56 1.18 -18.08
CA ILE A 109 -6.93 0.98 -18.58
C ILE A 109 -7.91 1.48 -17.53
N ASP A 110 -9.06 2.01 -17.94
CA ASP A 110 -10.12 2.45 -17.03
C ASP A 110 -11.50 1.93 -17.49
N SER A 111 -12.55 2.19 -16.69
CA SER A 111 -13.92 1.70 -16.92
C SER A 111 -14.47 2.08 -18.29
N TYR A 112 -14.20 3.31 -18.75
CA TYR A 112 -14.63 3.81 -20.06
C TYR A 112 -13.89 3.17 -21.24
N ASN A 113 -12.82 2.41 -21.01
CA ASN A 113 -12.14 1.66 -22.07
C ASN A 113 -12.70 0.24 -22.25
N LEU A 114 -13.48 -0.27 -21.29
CA LEU A 114 -13.90 -1.68 -21.26
C LEU A 114 -14.93 -2.04 -22.33
N ASN A 115 -15.63 -1.05 -22.87
CA ASN A 115 -16.54 -1.23 -24.01
C ASN A 115 -15.81 -1.21 -25.38
N ASN A 116 -14.53 -0.84 -25.42
CA ASN A 116 -13.74 -0.83 -26.64
C ASN A 116 -13.15 -2.22 -26.90
N ASN A 117 -13.78 -2.98 -27.79
CA ASN A 117 -13.38 -4.36 -28.12
C ASN A 117 -11.96 -4.45 -28.67
N GLN A 118 -11.52 -3.46 -29.46
CA GLN A 118 -10.17 -3.46 -30.03
C GLN A 118 -9.11 -3.25 -28.94
N LEU A 119 -9.31 -2.25 -28.07
CA LEU A 119 -8.40 -1.95 -26.96
C LEU A 119 -8.33 -3.13 -25.99
N THR A 120 -9.48 -3.65 -25.57
CA THR A 120 -9.53 -4.78 -24.64
C THR A 120 -8.90 -6.03 -25.25
N SER A 121 -9.09 -6.32 -26.54
CA SER A 121 -8.45 -7.46 -27.21
C SER A 121 -6.91 -7.35 -27.21
N ILE A 122 -6.37 -6.17 -27.53
CA ILE A 122 -4.92 -5.91 -27.47
C ILE A 122 -4.44 -6.04 -26.02
N ALA A 123 -5.19 -5.49 -25.06
CA ALA A 123 -4.89 -5.56 -23.64
C ALA A 123 -4.77 -7.01 -23.16
N LYS A 124 -5.73 -7.89 -23.50
CA LYS A 124 -5.71 -9.32 -23.13
C LYS A 124 -4.54 -10.05 -23.78
N ALA A 125 -4.19 -9.68 -25.02
CA ALA A 125 -3.19 -10.38 -25.79
C ALA A 125 -1.75 -10.02 -25.40
N GLN A 126 -1.49 -8.75 -25.04
CA GLN A 126 -0.13 -8.22 -24.92
C GLN A 126 0.35 -7.98 -23.49
N PHE A 127 -0.56 -7.73 -22.54
CA PHE A 127 -0.22 -7.27 -21.20
C PHE A 127 -0.69 -8.23 -20.11
N ASN A 128 -0.01 -8.19 -18.97
CA ASN A 128 -0.35 -9.02 -17.80
C ASN A 128 -0.40 -8.22 -16.49
N GLN A 129 -0.44 -6.89 -16.58
CA GLN A 129 -0.64 -6.00 -15.47
C GLN A 129 -1.42 -4.75 -15.88
N PHE A 130 -2.35 -4.30 -15.05
CA PHE A 130 -3.17 -3.12 -15.31
C PHE A 130 -3.15 -2.11 -14.17
N THR A 131 -3.16 -0.84 -14.54
CA THR A 131 -3.21 0.31 -13.62
C THR A 131 -4.40 1.18 -14.01
N PRO A 132 -5.36 1.46 -13.10
CA PRO A 132 -6.46 2.37 -13.38
C PRO A 132 -5.96 3.78 -13.63
N GLU A 133 -6.49 4.45 -14.66
CA GLU A 133 -6.04 5.79 -15.05
C GLU A 133 -6.50 6.85 -14.04
N ASN A 134 -7.76 6.76 -13.63
CA ASN A 134 -8.47 7.75 -12.83
C ASN A 134 -9.30 7.10 -11.71
N SER A 135 -9.90 5.94 -11.96
CA SER A 135 -10.89 5.34 -11.04
C SER A 135 -10.35 4.91 -9.66
N MET A 136 -9.04 4.90 -9.44
CA MET A 136 -8.42 4.67 -8.12
C MET A 136 -7.76 5.92 -7.53
N LYS A 137 -8.01 7.10 -8.10
CA LYS A 137 -7.60 8.37 -7.48
C LYS A 137 -8.54 8.71 -6.34
N TRP A 138 -8.01 9.45 -5.37
CA TRP A 138 -8.78 9.84 -4.18
C TRP A 138 -10.07 10.58 -4.54
N ASP A 139 -10.05 11.48 -5.52
CA ASP A 139 -11.24 12.22 -5.96
C ASP A 139 -12.33 11.32 -6.57
N ALA A 140 -11.94 10.20 -7.18
CA ALA A 140 -12.86 9.21 -7.73
C ALA A 140 -13.40 8.24 -6.67
N ILE A 141 -12.56 7.86 -5.69
CA ILE A 141 -12.90 6.91 -4.64
C ILE A 141 -13.64 7.56 -3.47
N GLU A 142 -13.23 8.76 -3.04
CA GLU A 142 -13.77 9.47 -1.88
C GLU A 142 -13.87 10.98 -2.19
N SER A 143 -14.86 11.35 -3.00
CA SER A 143 -15.12 12.75 -3.39
C SER A 143 -15.58 13.63 -2.21
N SER A 144 -16.18 13.00 -1.20
CA SER A 144 -16.57 13.62 0.07
C SER A 144 -16.21 12.67 1.21
N GLN A 145 -15.83 13.22 2.36
CA GLN A 145 -15.30 12.44 3.47
C GLN A 145 -16.28 11.35 3.90
N ASN A 146 -15.79 10.12 4.05
CA ASN A 146 -16.55 8.91 4.38
C ASN A 146 -17.57 8.46 3.31
N ASN A 147 -17.50 8.97 2.08
CA ASN A 147 -18.36 8.55 0.97
C ASN A 147 -17.54 7.85 -0.12
N PHE A 148 -17.51 6.52 -0.05
CA PHE A 148 -16.68 5.70 -0.92
C PHE A 148 -17.43 5.19 -2.15
N ASN A 149 -16.85 5.38 -3.34
CA ASN A 149 -17.35 4.84 -4.59
C ASN A 149 -16.26 4.03 -5.32
N PHE A 150 -16.37 2.71 -5.26
CA PHE A 150 -15.46 1.78 -5.94
C PHE A 150 -16.01 1.22 -7.26
N ASN A 151 -17.17 1.68 -7.74
CA ASN A 151 -17.86 1.02 -8.86
C ASN A 151 -17.00 0.96 -10.13
N ASN A 152 -16.40 2.07 -10.53
CA ASN A 152 -15.55 2.12 -11.71
C ASN A 152 -14.24 1.34 -11.50
N ALA A 153 -13.64 1.43 -10.31
CA ALA A 153 -12.44 0.67 -9.97
C ALA A 153 -12.70 -0.85 -10.02
N ASN A 154 -13.83 -1.30 -9.50
CA ASN A 154 -14.24 -2.69 -9.47
C ASN A 154 -14.38 -3.27 -10.87
N GLN A 155 -14.88 -2.50 -11.85
CA GLN A 155 -14.95 -2.96 -13.23
C GLN A 155 -13.56 -3.27 -13.80
N VAL A 156 -12.57 -2.43 -13.51
CA VAL A 156 -11.19 -2.64 -13.96
C VAL A 156 -10.53 -3.81 -13.23
N VAL A 157 -10.77 -3.94 -11.92
CA VAL A 157 -10.27 -5.08 -11.13
C VAL A 157 -10.85 -6.39 -11.66
N ASN A 158 -12.16 -6.45 -11.91
CA ASN A 158 -12.83 -7.64 -12.44
C ASN A 158 -12.30 -8.00 -13.83
N PHE A 159 -12.05 -7.00 -14.69
CA PHE A 159 -11.42 -7.21 -15.99
C PHE A 159 -10.04 -7.86 -15.84
N ALA A 160 -9.17 -7.32 -14.98
CA ALA A 160 -7.84 -7.88 -14.75
C ALA A 160 -7.89 -9.30 -14.15
N GLN A 161 -8.79 -9.53 -13.18
CA GLN A 161 -8.99 -10.83 -12.56
C GLN A 161 -9.48 -11.88 -13.57
N SER A 162 -10.35 -11.51 -14.51
CA SER A 162 -10.88 -12.42 -15.53
C SER A 162 -9.81 -13.05 -16.43
N MET A 163 -8.63 -12.45 -16.50
CA MET A 163 -7.48 -12.92 -17.28
C MET A 163 -6.26 -13.26 -16.43
N GLY A 164 -6.39 -13.27 -15.09
CA GLY A 164 -5.27 -13.54 -14.18
C GLY A 164 -4.15 -12.50 -14.27
N ALA A 165 -4.46 -11.25 -14.64
CA ALA A 165 -3.49 -10.17 -14.69
C ALA A 165 -3.28 -9.53 -13.32
N LEU A 166 -2.08 -8.97 -13.10
CA LEU A 166 -1.75 -8.24 -11.89
C LEU A 166 -2.40 -6.84 -11.90
N MET A 167 -2.72 -6.32 -10.71
CA MET A 167 -3.22 -4.95 -10.54
C MET A 167 -2.22 -4.11 -9.77
N ARG A 168 -2.03 -2.86 -10.20
CA ARG A 168 -1.32 -1.85 -9.40
C ARG A 168 -2.28 -0.76 -8.99
N GLY A 169 -2.43 -0.57 -7.69
CA GLY A 169 -3.18 0.56 -7.14
C GLY A 169 -2.47 1.87 -7.46
N HIS A 170 -3.19 2.81 -8.06
CA HIS A 170 -2.68 4.14 -8.39
C HIS A 170 -3.81 5.16 -8.15
N THR A 171 -3.89 5.80 -6.98
CA THR A 171 -2.90 5.84 -5.89
C THR A 171 -3.61 6.03 -4.55
N PHE A 172 -3.01 5.57 -3.45
CA PHE A 172 -3.56 5.75 -2.10
C PHE A 172 -3.48 7.21 -1.61
N GLY A 173 -2.50 7.98 -2.11
CA GLY A 173 -2.37 9.40 -1.78
C GLY A 173 -1.94 10.21 -3.00
N LYS A 174 -2.57 11.36 -3.20
CA LYS A 174 -2.16 12.40 -4.16
C LYS A 174 -2.46 13.76 -3.54
N LEU A 175 -1.48 14.66 -3.55
CA LEU A 175 -1.67 16.01 -3.03
C LEU A 175 -2.74 16.73 -3.88
N HIS A 176 -3.89 17.04 -3.29
CA HIS A 176 -4.92 17.86 -3.92
C HIS A 176 -4.60 19.33 -3.61
N VAL A 177 -3.89 20.01 -4.53
CA VAL A 177 -3.38 21.38 -4.34
C VAL A 177 -4.51 22.42 -4.18
N SER A 178 -5.76 22.06 -4.45
CA SER A 178 -6.90 22.99 -4.38
C SER A 178 -7.29 23.44 -2.96
N ARG A 179 -6.79 22.80 -1.89
CA ARG A 179 -7.06 23.22 -0.49
C ARG A 179 -6.03 24.17 0.13
N LEU A 180 -5.02 24.63 -0.62
CA LEU A 180 -4.04 25.60 -0.11
C LEU A 180 -4.44 27.08 -0.36
N ARG A 181 -5.65 27.36 -0.84
CA ARG A 181 -6.14 28.74 -1.12
C ARG A 181 -7.40 29.12 -0.33
N GLN A 182 -7.45 28.87 0.97
CA GLN A 182 -8.48 29.46 1.85
C GLN A 182 -7.94 29.93 3.21
N ALA A 183 -6.69 30.41 3.24
CA ALA A 183 -6.14 31.11 4.40
C ALA A 183 -5.42 32.37 3.95
N HIS A 184 -6.19 33.35 3.47
CA HIS A 184 -5.84 34.77 3.43
C HIS A 184 -7.09 35.59 3.64
#